data_AF-A0A257KYQ2-F1
#
_entry.id   AF-A0A257KYQ2-F1
#
_cell.length_a   1.000
_cell.length_b   1.000
_cell.length_c   1.000
_cell.angle_alpha   90.00
_cell.angle_beta   90.00
_cell.angle_gamma   90.00
#
_symmetry.space_group_name_H-M   'P 1'
#
loop_
_entity.id
_entity.type
_entity.pdbx_description
1 polymer ?
#
loop_
_entity_poly.entity_id
_entity_poly.type
_entity_poly.pdbx_seq_one_letter_code
_entity_poly.pdbx_strand_id
1 'polypeptide(L)'
;MKLYVAGPMRGIPHFNFPLFHAATGRLRAAGHQVFNPAERDIAATGVDISADNPTGSNEQAEANHGFNLREALKDDLEFVCLHADGVVMLPGWVNSKGANAEVATAIALNLRLFHYTEADPLVEVSKADRPITAFAEAS
;
A
#
# COMPACT_ATOMS: atom_id res chain seq x y z
N MET A 1 -6.78 -12.00 10.40
CA MET A 1 -6.01 -12.00 9.14
C MET A 1 -4.87 -11.03 9.26
N LYS A 2 -3.76 -11.35 8.60
CA LYS A 2 -2.66 -10.45 8.28
C LYS A 2 -2.96 -9.79 6.95
N LEU A 3 -3.17 -8.49 6.96
CA LEU A 3 -3.56 -7.72 5.79
C LEU A 3 -2.45 -6.74 5.42
N TYR A 4 -2.22 -6.58 4.13
CA TYR A 4 -1.37 -5.51 3.59
C TYR A 4 -2.27 -4.44 2.95
N VAL A 5 -2.01 -3.15 3.21
CA VAL A 5 -2.77 -2.04 2.62
C VAL A 5 -2.03 -1.50 1.41
N ALA A 6 -2.65 -1.58 0.23
CA ALA A 6 -2.10 -1.14 -1.04
C ALA A 6 -2.84 0.11 -1.55
N GLY A 7 -2.11 1.14 -2.00
CA GLY A 7 -2.73 2.37 -2.49
C GLY A 7 -1.76 3.35 -3.18
N PRO A 8 -2.28 4.48 -3.71
CA PRO A 8 -1.43 5.52 -4.25
C PRO A 8 -0.77 6.34 -3.15
N MET A 9 0.53 6.59 -3.30
CA MET A 9 1.34 7.41 -2.38
C MET A 9 2.00 8.59 -3.10
N ARG A 10 2.81 8.30 -4.13
CA ARG A 10 3.62 9.30 -4.83
C ARG A 10 2.78 10.36 -5.54
N GLY A 11 3.20 11.62 -5.46
CA GLY A 11 2.51 12.76 -6.06
C GLY A 11 1.23 13.17 -5.33
N ILE A 12 0.96 12.60 -4.15
CA ILE A 12 -0.16 12.98 -3.28
C ILE A 12 0.45 13.65 -2.04
N PRO A 13 -0.15 14.75 -1.53
CA PRO A 13 0.33 15.39 -0.32
C PRO A 13 0.54 14.40 0.83
N HIS A 14 1.70 14.52 1.49
CA HIS A 14 2.11 13.66 2.59
C HIS A 14 2.06 12.17 2.25
N PHE A 15 2.37 11.82 0.99
CA PHE A 15 2.33 10.45 0.47
C PHE A 15 1.00 9.72 0.69
N ASN A 16 -0.10 10.47 0.85
CA ASN A 16 -1.39 9.91 1.24
C ASN A 16 -1.41 9.18 2.60
N PHE A 17 -0.40 9.36 3.46
CA PHE A 17 -0.28 8.71 4.78
C PHE A 17 -1.56 8.82 5.62
N PRO A 18 -2.28 9.96 5.65
CA PRO A 18 -3.55 10.05 6.37
C PRO A 18 -4.58 8.97 5.99
N LEU A 19 -4.72 8.65 4.70
CA LEU A 19 -5.65 7.61 4.25
C LEU A 19 -5.18 6.22 4.68
N PHE A 20 -3.87 5.95 4.56
CA PHE A 20 -3.27 4.69 5.00
C PHE A 20 -3.47 4.47 6.49
N HIS A 21 -3.23 5.48 7.32
CA HIS A 21 -3.44 5.40 8.77
C HIS A 21 -4.92 5.24 9.13
N ALA A 22 -5.82 5.95 8.45
CA ALA A 22 -7.27 5.83 8.67
C ALA A 22 -7.76 4.40 8.35
N ALA A 23 -7.42 3.88 7.18
CA ALA A 23 -7.79 2.52 6.77
C ALA A 23 -7.20 1.48 7.72
N THR A 24 -5.92 1.63 8.07
CA THR A 24 -5.22 0.76 9.02
C THR A 24 -5.89 0.76 10.39
N GLY A 25 -6.26 1.93 10.92
CA GLY A 25 -6.96 2.06 12.19
C GLY A 25 -8.29 1.30 12.20
N ARG A 26 -9.07 1.41 11.12
CA ARG A 26 -10.35 0.69 11.00
C ARG A 26 -10.19 -0.82 10.88
N LEU A 27 -9.24 -1.28 10.08
CA LEU A 27 -8.94 -2.70 9.91
C LEU A 27 -8.43 -3.32 11.22
N ARG A 28 -7.57 -2.60 11.96
CA ARG A 28 -7.10 -3.02 13.29
C ARG A 28 -8.24 -3.04 14.31
N ALA A 29 -9.13 -2.04 14.29
CA ALA A 29 -10.32 -2.02 15.14
C ALA A 29 -11.28 -3.19 14.86
N ALA A 30 -11.31 -3.70 13.63
CA ALA A 30 -12.03 -4.92 13.25
C ALA A 30 -11.29 -6.23 13.62
N GLY A 31 -10.13 -6.17 14.30
CA GLY A 31 -9.40 -7.33 14.80
C GLY A 31 -8.37 -7.92 13.84
N HIS A 32 -7.99 -7.18 12.77
CA HIS A 32 -6.97 -7.62 11.83
C HIS A 32 -5.57 -7.15 12.25
N GLN A 33 -4.56 -7.95 11.92
CA GLN A 33 -3.16 -7.51 11.92
C GLN A 33 -2.92 -6.84 10.57
N VAL A 34 -2.39 -5.62 10.57
CA VAL A 34 -2.28 -4.81 9.36
C VAL A 34 -0.85 -4.33 9.21
N PHE A 35 -0.24 -4.66 8.07
CA PHE A 35 0.97 -4.03 7.58
C PHE A 35 0.58 -2.80 6.77
N ASN A 36 1.14 -1.66 7.21
CA ASN A 36 0.92 -0.38 6.59
C ASN A 36 2.27 0.11 6.04
N PRO A 37 2.44 0.21 4.71
CA PRO A 37 3.70 0.70 4.11
C PRO A 37 4.12 2.07 4.65
N ALA A 38 3.16 2.96 4.96
CA ALA A 38 3.47 4.26 5.56
C ALA A 38 4.15 4.12 6.94
N GLU A 39 3.69 3.21 7.79
CA GLU A 39 4.31 2.97 9.11
C GLU A 39 5.68 2.29 8.96
N ARG A 40 5.84 1.43 7.94
CA ARG A 40 7.11 0.80 7.63
C ARG A 40 8.14 1.83 7.16
N ASP A 41 7.77 2.74 6.28
CA ASP A 41 8.68 3.81 5.80
C ASP A 41 9.19 4.67 6.96
N ILE A 42 8.32 5.02 7.90
CA ILE A 42 8.69 5.72 9.14
C ILE A 42 9.66 4.89 9.97
N ALA A 43 9.35 3.60 10.20
CA ALA A 43 10.19 2.73 11.02
C ALA A 43 11.59 2.52 10.43
N ALA A 44 11.72 2.51 9.11
CA ALA A 44 12.98 2.26 8.42
C ALA A 44 13.91 3.48 8.37
N THR A 45 13.32 4.66 8.18
CA THR A 45 14.05 5.93 8.17
C THR A 45 14.25 6.49 9.58
N GLY A 46 13.44 6.05 10.54
CA GLY A 46 13.42 6.55 11.91
C GLY A 46 12.72 7.90 12.07
N VAL A 47 12.12 8.43 11.00
CA VAL A 47 11.46 9.74 10.96
C VAL A 47 10.22 9.69 10.08
N ASP A 48 9.28 10.61 10.30
CA ASP A 48 8.12 10.73 9.43
C ASP A 48 8.46 11.46 8.13
N ILE A 49 8.75 10.69 7.08
CA ILE A 49 9.10 11.20 5.74
C ILE A 49 7.98 12.00 5.06
N SER A 50 6.75 11.92 5.58
CA SER A 50 5.59 12.62 5.04
C SER A 50 5.41 14.01 5.64
N ALA A 51 5.94 14.25 6.85
CA ALA A 51 5.61 15.43 7.66
C ALA A 51 5.99 16.76 6.98
N ASP A 52 7.13 16.80 6.29
CA ASP A 52 7.64 17.97 5.56
C ASP A 52 7.45 17.86 4.03
N ASN A 53 6.65 16.90 3.56
CA ASN A 53 6.52 16.59 2.13
C ASN A 53 5.09 16.86 1.59
N PRO A 54 4.75 18.13 1.28
CA PRO A 54 3.41 18.52 0.86
C PRO A 54 3.03 18.05 -0.55
N THR A 55 3.97 17.47 -1.31
CA THR A 55 3.75 17.00 -2.69
C THR A 55 3.80 15.48 -2.81
N GLY A 56 4.33 14.76 -1.82
CA GLY A 56 4.61 13.32 -1.92
C GLY A 56 5.70 13.01 -2.95
N SER A 57 6.76 13.81 -2.99
CA SER A 57 7.91 13.61 -3.89
C SER A 57 8.92 12.65 -3.27
N ASN A 58 9.25 11.59 -4.01
CA ASN A 58 10.30 10.64 -3.62
C ASN A 58 11.67 11.31 -3.56
N GLU A 59 11.96 12.22 -4.49
CA GLU A 59 13.22 12.94 -4.55
C GLU A 59 13.44 13.77 -3.28
N GLN A 60 12.38 14.43 -2.80
CA GLN A 60 12.44 15.16 -1.54
C GLN A 60 12.63 14.21 -0.35
N ALA A 61 11.91 13.09 -0.30
CA ALA A 61 12.05 12.12 0.80
C ALA A 61 13.45 11.46 0.81
N GLU A 62 14.03 11.19 -0.35
CA GLU A 62 15.39 10.68 -0.49
C GLU A 62 16.40 11.73 0.01
N ALA A 63 16.28 12.97 -0.46
CA ALA A 63 17.21 14.05 -0.10
C ALA A 63 17.15 14.43 1.38
N ASN A 64 15.95 14.47 1.98
CA ASN A 64 15.75 14.93 3.35
C ASN A 64 15.92 13.80 4.38
N HIS A 65 15.49 12.58 4.04
CA HIS A 65 15.31 11.49 5.01
C HIS A 65 15.96 10.17 4.59
N GLY A 66 16.70 10.15 3.47
CA GLY A 66 17.37 8.94 2.98
C GLY A 66 16.42 7.84 2.50
N PHE A 67 15.18 8.19 2.13
CA PHE A 67 14.22 7.23 1.60
C PHE A 67 14.77 6.49 0.37
N ASN A 68 14.66 5.16 0.37
CA ASN A 68 15.07 4.31 -0.74
C ASN A 68 13.88 3.49 -1.27
N LEU A 69 13.45 3.82 -2.49
CA LEU A 69 12.30 3.16 -3.11
C LEU A 69 12.49 1.65 -3.29
N ARG A 70 13.73 1.20 -3.56
CA ARG A 70 14.00 -0.24 -3.77
C ARG A 70 13.86 -1.02 -2.48
N GLU A 71 14.30 -0.45 -1.37
CA GLU A 71 14.17 -1.07 -0.05
C GLU A 71 12.70 -1.11 0.38
N ALA A 72 12.00 0.03 0.29
CA ALA A 72 10.57 0.12 0.61
C ALA A 72 9.76 -0.94 -0.14
N LEU A 73 9.87 -0.99 -1.48
CA LEU A 73 9.13 -1.97 -2.28
C LEU A 73 9.56 -3.42 -1.99
N LYS A 74 10.84 -3.66 -1.67
CA LYS A 74 11.33 -4.99 -1.28
C LYS A 74 10.66 -5.44 0.02
N ASP A 75 10.57 -4.57 1.02
CA ASP A 75 9.93 -4.89 2.31
C ASP A 75 8.41 -5.09 2.17
N ASP A 76 7.75 -4.29 1.33
CA ASP A 76 6.33 -4.43 1.00
C ASP A 76 6.03 -5.79 0.37
N LEU A 77 6.78 -6.13 -0.68
CA LEU A 77 6.62 -7.41 -1.38
C LEU A 77 7.02 -8.60 -0.51
N GLU A 78 8.04 -8.46 0.35
CA GLU A 78 8.41 -9.50 1.32
C GLU A 78 7.23 -9.81 2.24
N PHE A 79 6.57 -8.78 2.79
CA PHE A 79 5.39 -9.00 3.64
C PHE A 79 4.24 -9.66 2.88
N VAL A 80 3.95 -9.18 1.66
CA VAL A 80 2.91 -9.78 0.80
C VAL A 80 3.22 -11.27 0.54
N CYS A 81 4.48 -11.59 0.24
CA CYS A 81 4.91 -12.95 -0.08
C CYS A 81 4.90 -13.90 1.13
N LEU A 82 5.39 -13.44 2.28
CA LEU A 82 5.70 -14.31 3.41
C LEU A 82 4.63 -14.31 4.50
N HIS A 83 3.78 -13.28 4.54
CA HIS A 83 2.96 -13.01 5.73
C HIS A 83 1.50 -12.66 5.45
N ALA A 84 1.17 -12.08 4.30
CA ALA A 84 -0.18 -11.61 4.05
C ALA A 84 -1.17 -12.77 3.79
N ASP A 85 -2.33 -12.71 4.45
CA ASP A 85 -3.52 -13.50 4.08
C ASP A 85 -4.32 -12.80 2.95
N GLY A 86 -4.15 -11.49 2.80
CA GLY A 86 -4.80 -10.70 1.76
C GLY A 86 -4.29 -9.26 1.65
N VAL A 87 -4.65 -8.64 0.53
CA VAL A 87 -4.33 -7.24 0.20
C VAL A 87 -5.61 -6.42 0.16
N VAL A 88 -5.60 -5.29 0.87
CA VAL A 88 -6.68 -4.31 0.92
C VAL A 88 -6.31 -3.14 0.03
N MET A 89 -7.08 -2.93 -1.03
CA MET A 89 -6.82 -1.94 -2.08
C MET A 89 -7.59 -0.65 -1.78
N LEU A 90 -6.85 0.43 -1.55
CA LEU A 90 -7.39 1.77 -1.32
C LEU A 90 -7.95 2.40 -2.61
N PRO A 91 -8.84 3.40 -2.51
CA PRO A 91 -9.31 4.16 -3.67
C PRO A 91 -8.16 4.66 -4.54
N GLY A 92 -8.29 4.48 -5.86
CA GLY A 92 -7.26 4.89 -6.83
C GLY A 92 -6.05 3.98 -6.95
N TRP A 93 -6.02 2.81 -6.29
CA TRP A 93 -4.89 1.86 -6.35
C TRP A 93 -4.46 1.50 -7.78
N VAL A 94 -5.41 1.41 -8.72
CA VAL A 94 -5.16 1.09 -10.15
C VAL A 94 -4.21 2.08 -10.82
N ASN A 95 -4.11 3.32 -10.30
CA ASN A 95 -3.21 4.35 -10.84
C ASN A 95 -1.82 4.33 -10.19
N SER A 96 -1.58 3.47 -9.20
CA SER A 96 -0.32 3.38 -8.46
C SER A 96 0.52 2.22 -8.97
N LYS A 97 1.70 2.50 -9.55
CA LYS A 97 2.62 1.44 -10.00
C LYS A 97 3.03 0.48 -8.87
N GLY A 98 3.20 1.00 -7.64
CA GLY A 98 3.54 0.18 -6.46
C GLY A 98 2.38 -0.73 -6.07
N ALA A 99 1.19 -0.14 -5.87
CA ALA A 99 0.00 -0.90 -5.53
C ALA A 99 -0.35 -1.97 -6.58
N ASN A 100 -0.17 -1.68 -7.87
CA ASN A 100 -0.35 -2.68 -8.93
C ASN A 100 0.65 -3.85 -8.79
N ALA A 101 1.92 -3.59 -8.43
CA ALA A 101 2.90 -4.65 -8.22
C ALA A 101 2.56 -5.52 -7.00
N GLU A 102 2.11 -4.90 -5.91
CA GLU A 102 1.66 -5.58 -4.70
C GLU A 102 0.41 -6.45 -4.97
N VAL A 103 -0.58 -5.90 -5.69
CA VAL A 103 -1.79 -6.63 -6.08
C VAL A 103 -1.48 -7.76 -7.05
N ALA A 104 -0.62 -7.53 -8.05
CA ALA A 104 -0.18 -8.58 -8.96
C ALA A 104 0.51 -9.74 -8.22
N THR A 105 1.33 -9.42 -7.22
CA THR A 105 2.00 -10.41 -6.35
C THR A 105 0.96 -11.21 -5.57
N ALA A 106 -0.01 -10.53 -4.95
CA ALA A 106 -1.11 -11.20 -4.24
C ALA A 106 -1.95 -12.10 -5.16
N ILE A 107 -2.20 -11.69 -6.41
CA ILE A 107 -2.90 -12.51 -7.41
C ILE A 107 -2.08 -13.77 -7.74
N ALA A 108 -0.78 -13.61 -8.00
CA ALA A 108 0.12 -14.73 -8.32
C ALA A 108 0.19 -15.77 -7.19
N LEU A 109 0.10 -15.30 -5.94
CA LEU A 109 0.08 -16.14 -4.74
C LEU A 109 -1.33 -16.59 -4.33
N ASN A 110 -2.35 -16.24 -5.12
CA ASN A 110 -3.75 -16.56 -4.88
C ASN A 110 -4.29 -16.07 -3.52
N LEU A 111 -3.77 -14.94 -3.03
CA LEU A 111 -4.24 -14.29 -1.80
C LEU A 111 -5.62 -13.64 -2.00
N ARG A 112 -6.27 -13.29 -0.88
CA ARG A 112 -7.54 -12.57 -0.89
C ARG A 112 -7.31 -11.10 -1.26
N LEU A 113 -8.22 -10.53 -2.04
CA LEU A 113 -8.20 -9.12 -2.41
C LEU A 113 -9.47 -8.46 -1.87
N PHE A 114 -9.33 -7.24 -1.36
CA PHE A 114 -10.45 -6.47 -0.84
C PHE A 114 -10.40 -5.05 -1.39
N HIS A 115 -11.55 -4.47 -1.75
CA HIS A 115 -11.68 -3.04 -1.90
C HIS A 115 -11.93 -2.41 -0.53
N TYR A 116 -11.20 -1.34 -0.23
CA TYR A 116 -11.47 -0.50 0.92
C TYR A 116 -12.48 0.59 0.56
N THR A 117 -13.49 0.75 1.40
CA THR A 117 -14.39 1.90 1.39
C THR A 117 -14.60 2.42 2.81
N GLU A 118 -15.02 3.68 2.93
CA GLU A 118 -15.39 4.23 4.23
C GLU A 118 -16.68 3.61 4.81
N ALA A 119 -17.49 2.91 4.03
CA ALA A 119 -18.64 2.19 4.55
C ALA A 119 -18.25 0.79 5.06
N ASP A 120 -17.44 0.09 4.26
CA ASP A 120 -16.97 -1.26 4.52
C ASP A 120 -15.47 -1.36 4.15
N PRO A 121 -14.58 -1.61 5.13
CA PRO A 121 -13.14 -1.68 4.87
C PRO A 121 -12.70 -2.99 4.21
N LEU A 122 -13.58 -3.99 4.03
CA LEU A 122 -13.25 -5.32 3.50
C LEU A 122 -14.28 -5.85 2.49
N VAL A 123 -14.55 -5.08 1.43
CA VAL A 123 -15.37 -5.56 0.32
C VAL A 123 -14.57 -6.58 -0.50
N GLU A 124 -14.81 -7.88 -0.31
CA GLU A 124 -14.04 -8.95 -0.95
C GLU A 124 -14.23 -8.99 -2.47
N VAL A 125 -13.12 -9.10 -3.20
CA VAL A 125 -13.11 -9.25 -4.65
C VAL A 125 -13.20 -10.74 -4.98
N SER A 126 -14.22 -11.11 -5.75
CA SER A 126 -14.40 -12.49 -6.19
C SER A 126 -13.24 -12.91 -7.10
N LYS A 127 -12.96 -14.23 -7.18
CA LYS A 127 -11.94 -14.74 -8.11
C LYS A 127 -12.24 -14.40 -9.57
N ALA A 128 -13.51 -14.34 -9.95
CA ALA A 128 -13.95 -14.01 -11.30
C ALA A 128 -13.75 -12.52 -11.64
N ASP A 129 -13.78 -11.67 -10.62
CA ASP A 129 -13.66 -10.20 -10.75
C ASP A 129 -12.25 -9.70 -10.42
N ARG A 130 -11.27 -10.60 -10.28
CA ARG A 130 -9.88 -10.20 -10.02
C ARG A 130 -9.39 -9.31 -11.16
N PRO A 131 -8.78 -8.16 -10.84
CA PRO A 131 -8.29 -7.25 -11.86
C PRO A 131 -7.19 -7.94 -12.66
N ILE A 132 -7.26 -7.83 -13.98
CA ILE A 132 -6.11 -8.14 -14.83
C ILE A 132 -5.16 -6.96 -14.68
N THR A 133 -4.07 -7.16 -13.93
CA THR A 133 -2.99 -6.17 -13.89
C THR A 133 -2.28 -6.19 -15.24
N ALA A 134 -2.85 -5.49 -16.23
CA ALA A 134 -2.09 -5.11 -17.40
C ALA A 134 -1.04 -4.11 -16.91
N PHE A 135 0.23 -4.50 -16.94
CA PHE A 135 1.31 -3.53 -16.86
C PHE A 135 1.17 -2.66 -18.10
N ALA A 136 0.40 -1.57 -18.00
CA ALA A 136 0.29 -0.62 -19.08
C ALA A 136 1.70 -0.08 -19.35
N GLU A 137 2.30 -0.49 -20.46
CA GLU A 137 3.45 0.18 -21.03
C GLU A 137 2.98 1.59 -21.39
N ALA A 138 3.26 2.55 -20.51
CA ALA A 138 3.11 3.95 -20.84
C ALA A 138 4.28 4.32 -21.76
N SER A 139 3.94 4.66 -23.00
CA SER A 139 4.80 5.24 -24.04
C SER A 139 5.52 6.50 -23.60
#